data_AF-A0A0A2HQR5-F1
#
_entry.id   AF-A0A0A2HQR5-F1
#
_cell.length_a   1.000
_cell.length_b   1.000
_cell.length_c   1.000
_cell.angle_alpha   90.00
_cell.angle_beta   90.00
_cell.angle_gamma   90.00
#
_symmetry.space_group_name_H-M   'P 1'
#
loop_
_entity.id
_entity.type
_entity.pdbx_description
1 polymer ?
#
loop_
_entity_poly.entity_id
_entity_poly.type
_entity_poly.pdbx_seq_one_letter_code
_entity_poly.pdbx_strand_id
1 'polypeptide(L)'
;VKPGFIAFCHPDLEDVVQKMPGFKDVVDYGSMSAYPTEIGSVGNVRYLASTVFTPWADGGGLKAGSGTTMISTTGTNADVYPVIYIAADCAAVTPLKGATALTPFVKNPGIVSDSDKLGQRGHIGWKTYFAALILNQLWVATAEVAIPEL
;
A
#
# COMPACT_ATOMS: atom_id res chain seq x y z
N VAL A 1 10.59 2.32 19.83
CA VAL A 1 10.89 2.59 18.39
C VAL A 1 11.33 4.03 18.22
N LYS A 2 12.32 4.31 17.37
CA LYS A 2 12.76 5.70 17.10
C LYS A 2 11.77 6.38 16.14
N PRO A 3 11.56 7.71 16.23
CA PRO A 3 10.87 8.45 15.17
C PRO A 3 11.60 8.15 13.85
N GLY A 4 10.86 7.69 12.86
CA GLY A 4 11.44 7.03 11.71
C GLY A 4 10.60 7.24 10.45
N PHE A 5 11.25 7.09 9.31
CA PHE A 5 10.61 7.10 8.00
C PHE A 5 9.61 5.94 7.90
N ILE A 6 8.62 6.09 7.04
CA ILE A 6 7.64 5.03 6.75
C ILE A 6 7.96 4.45 5.38
N ALA A 7 8.04 3.13 5.31
CA ALA A 7 8.18 2.37 4.08
C ALA A 7 6.89 1.60 3.81
N PHE A 8 6.38 1.73 2.59
CA PHE A 8 5.27 0.93 2.11
C PHE A 8 5.75 -0.15 1.15
N CYS A 9 5.29 -1.37 1.34
CA CYS A 9 5.70 -2.52 0.54
C CYS A 9 4.55 -3.51 0.30
N HIS A 10 4.76 -4.42 -0.64
CA HIS A 10 3.90 -5.58 -0.85
C HIS A 10 4.07 -6.62 0.27
N PRO A 11 3.04 -7.36 0.70
CA PRO A 11 3.16 -8.40 1.71
C PRO A 11 4.20 -9.50 1.42
N ASP A 12 4.48 -9.80 0.15
CA ASP A 12 5.53 -10.77 -0.21
C ASP A 12 6.93 -10.39 0.31
N LEU A 13 7.16 -9.11 0.62
CA LEU A 13 8.41 -8.63 1.21
C LEU A 13 8.54 -8.91 2.70
N GLU A 14 7.50 -9.43 3.37
CA GLU A 14 7.48 -9.61 4.82
C GLU A 14 8.65 -10.47 5.31
N ASP A 15 8.85 -11.64 4.73
CA ASP A 15 9.93 -12.55 5.10
C ASP A 15 11.33 -11.92 4.84
N VAL A 16 11.48 -11.20 3.74
CA VAL A 16 12.72 -10.48 3.42
C VAL A 16 13.02 -9.37 4.44
N VAL A 17 11.99 -8.60 4.83
CA VAL A 17 12.10 -7.51 5.80
C VAL A 17 12.44 -8.05 7.20
N GLN A 18 11.82 -9.15 7.62
CA GLN A 18 12.10 -9.80 8.90
C GLN A 18 13.53 -10.35 8.98
N LYS A 19 14.10 -10.80 7.85
CA LYS A 19 15.48 -11.28 7.75
C LYS A 19 16.52 -10.15 7.70
N MET A 20 16.12 -8.88 7.59
CA MET A 20 17.07 -7.76 7.53
C MET A 20 17.82 -7.59 8.87
N PRO A 21 19.13 -7.34 8.84
CA PRO A 21 19.91 -7.09 10.06
C PRO A 21 19.35 -5.93 10.88
N GLY A 22 19.08 -6.17 12.16
CA GLY A 22 18.52 -5.14 13.06
C GLY A 22 17.01 -4.92 12.93
N PHE A 23 16.29 -5.88 12.33
CA PHE A 23 14.84 -5.95 12.42
C PHE A 23 14.36 -6.01 13.87
N LYS A 24 13.26 -5.31 14.14
CA LYS A 24 12.51 -5.33 15.39
C LYS A 24 11.05 -5.52 15.07
N ASP A 25 10.48 -6.56 15.65
CA ASP A 25 9.07 -6.89 15.52
C ASP A 25 8.20 -5.83 16.21
N VAL A 26 6.96 -5.67 15.75
CA VAL A 26 5.95 -4.83 16.37
C VAL A 26 5.72 -5.18 17.85
N VAL A 27 5.91 -6.44 18.26
CA VAL A 27 5.79 -6.85 19.66
C VAL A 27 6.87 -6.23 20.55
N ASP A 28 8.02 -5.87 19.99
CA ASP A 28 9.15 -5.29 20.72
C ASP A 28 9.05 -3.76 20.89
N TYR A 29 7.94 -3.15 20.48
CA TYR A 29 7.81 -1.69 20.42
C TYR A 29 7.63 -1.03 21.78
N GLY A 30 7.29 -1.82 22.80
CA GLY A 30 7.04 -1.35 24.16
C GLY A 30 5.81 -0.46 24.21
N SER A 31 6.02 0.84 24.38
CA SER A 31 4.94 1.84 24.55
C SER A 31 4.41 2.45 23.25
N MET A 32 5.08 2.24 22.12
CA MET A 32 4.64 2.76 20.83
C MET A 32 3.65 1.80 20.18
N SER A 33 2.47 2.32 19.78
CA SER A 33 1.49 1.52 19.05
C SER A 33 1.96 1.24 17.62
N ALA A 34 1.85 -0.02 17.22
CA ALA A 34 2.03 -0.43 15.83
C ALA A 34 0.90 0.10 14.94
N TYR A 35 1.19 0.33 13.67
CA TYR A 35 0.15 0.56 12.66
C TYR A 35 -0.53 -0.77 12.29
N PRO A 36 -1.78 -0.76 11.80
CA PRO A 36 -2.56 -1.99 11.59
C PRO A 36 -1.94 -3.02 10.65
N THR A 37 -1.16 -2.59 9.67
CA THR A 37 -0.50 -3.48 8.68
C THR A 37 1.01 -3.39 8.75
N GLU A 38 1.54 -3.02 9.91
CA GLU A 38 2.97 -2.92 10.14
C GLU A 38 3.60 -4.28 10.37
N ILE A 39 4.68 -4.57 9.63
CA ILE A 39 5.49 -5.78 9.80
C ILE A 39 6.46 -5.58 10.97
N GLY A 40 7.10 -4.41 11.03
CA GLY A 40 8.11 -4.09 12.01
C GLY A 40 9.01 -2.95 11.55
N SER A 41 10.13 -2.77 12.23
CA SER A 41 11.09 -1.69 11.94
C SER A 41 12.50 -2.22 11.73
N VAL A 42 13.22 -1.63 10.78
CA VAL A 42 14.66 -1.85 10.59
C VAL A 42 15.35 -0.50 10.71
N GLY A 43 16.24 -0.35 11.69
CA GLY A 43 16.91 0.92 11.97
C GLY A 43 15.92 2.05 12.33
N ASN A 44 15.85 3.08 11.47
CA ASN A 44 14.94 4.23 11.62
C ASN A 44 13.78 4.19 10.60
N VAL A 45 13.42 3.01 10.08
CA VAL A 45 12.33 2.85 9.10
C VAL A 45 11.31 1.84 9.61
N ARG A 46 10.02 2.19 9.50
CA ARG A 46 8.86 1.33 9.82
C ARG A 46 8.26 0.80 8.53
N TYR A 47 8.03 -0.50 8.42
CA TYR A 47 7.55 -1.16 7.19
C TYR A 47 6.08 -1.54 7.33
N LEU A 48 5.25 -1.02 6.42
CA LEU A 48 3.82 -1.29 6.35
C LEU A 48 3.51 -2.03 5.04
N ALA A 49 2.80 -3.14 5.15
CA ALA A 49 2.42 -3.96 4.02
C ALA A 49 1.03 -3.56 3.48
N SER A 50 0.87 -3.56 2.16
CA SER A 50 -0.43 -3.48 1.50
C SER A 50 -0.38 -4.07 0.08
N THR A 51 -1.45 -4.76 -0.32
CA THR A 51 -1.60 -5.33 -1.67
C THR A 51 -1.84 -4.27 -2.76
N VAL A 52 -2.02 -3.00 -2.38
CA VAL A 52 -2.12 -1.88 -3.33
C VAL A 52 -0.80 -1.65 -4.07
N PHE A 53 0.34 -2.01 -3.46
CA PHE A 53 1.67 -1.87 -4.06
C PHE A 53 2.00 -3.11 -4.89
N THR A 54 1.37 -3.22 -6.06
CA THR A 54 1.51 -4.40 -6.93
C THR A 54 2.90 -4.47 -7.56
N PRO A 55 3.49 -5.68 -7.66
CA PRO A 55 4.77 -5.87 -8.35
C PRO A 55 4.66 -5.61 -9.86
N TRP A 56 5.78 -5.22 -10.45
CA TRP A 56 5.94 -5.14 -11.90
C TRP A 56 6.49 -6.47 -12.42
N ALA A 57 5.63 -7.22 -13.10
CA ALA A 57 5.97 -8.52 -13.66
C ALA A 57 7.17 -8.43 -14.61
N ASP A 58 8.17 -9.29 -14.40
CA ASP A 58 9.37 -9.44 -15.25
C ASP A 58 10.15 -8.12 -15.51
N GLY A 59 9.99 -7.12 -14.65
CA GLY A 59 10.61 -5.80 -14.78
C GLY A 59 12.09 -5.76 -14.42
N GLY A 60 12.62 -6.84 -13.84
CA GLY A 60 13.98 -6.92 -13.30
C GLY A 60 14.97 -7.59 -14.24
N GLY A 61 16.14 -7.95 -13.69
CA GLY A 61 17.13 -8.76 -14.39
C GLY A 61 16.75 -10.25 -14.44
N LEU A 62 17.66 -11.09 -14.93
CA LEU A 62 17.46 -12.54 -14.98
C LEU A 62 17.10 -13.10 -13.59
N LYS A 63 16.05 -13.93 -13.53
CA LYS A 63 15.54 -14.55 -12.29
C LYS A 63 16.63 -15.24 -11.46
N ALA A 64 17.59 -15.91 -12.11
CA ALA A 64 18.67 -16.65 -11.48
C ALA A 64 20.02 -15.89 -11.50
N GLY A 65 20.00 -14.57 -11.73
CA GLY A 65 21.20 -13.77 -11.94
C GLY A 65 21.99 -13.42 -10.67
N SER A 66 21.39 -13.56 -9.48
CA SER A 66 21.98 -13.08 -8.22
C SER A 66 22.44 -14.20 -7.26
N GLY A 67 22.55 -15.44 -7.74
CA GLY A 67 22.94 -16.61 -6.92
C GLY A 67 21.77 -17.29 -6.16
N THR A 68 20.56 -16.77 -6.28
CA THR A 68 19.29 -17.36 -5.82
C THR A 68 18.23 -17.13 -6.89
N THR A 69 17.19 -17.95 -6.94
CA THR A 69 16.05 -17.74 -7.83
C THR A 69 15.11 -16.70 -7.22
N MET A 70 14.73 -15.71 -8.02
CA MET A 70 13.78 -14.68 -7.63
C MET A 70 12.36 -15.03 -8.12
N ILE A 71 11.34 -14.49 -7.45
CA ILE A 71 9.95 -14.58 -7.92
C ILE A 71 9.87 -13.99 -9.33
N SER A 72 9.16 -14.69 -10.23
CA SER A 72 9.03 -14.32 -11.63
C SER A 72 7.68 -14.78 -12.17
N THR A 73 7.01 -13.89 -12.91
CA THR A 73 5.73 -14.20 -13.54
C THR A 73 5.88 -15.10 -14.76
N THR A 74 6.85 -14.84 -15.66
CA THR A 74 7.07 -15.67 -16.87
C THR A 74 8.19 -16.70 -16.74
N GLY A 75 8.94 -16.69 -15.64
CA GLY A 75 10.05 -17.60 -15.37
C GLY A 75 11.40 -17.17 -15.95
N THR A 76 11.49 -15.99 -16.59
CA THR A 76 12.73 -15.49 -17.21
C THR A 76 13.38 -14.36 -16.40
N ASN A 77 12.63 -13.29 -16.12
CA ASN A 77 13.12 -12.13 -15.38
C ASN A 77 12.48 -12.08 -13.99
N ALA A 78 13.17 -11.48 -13.03
CA ALA A 78 12.60 -11.26 -11.71
C ALA A 78 11.48 -10.22 -11.76
N ASP A 79 10.45 -10.43 -10.95
CA ASP A 79 9.41 -9.43 -10.69
C ASP A 79 9.99 -8.33 -9.79
N VAL A 80 9.65 -7.07 -10.07
CA VAL A 80 10.14 -5.91 -9.32
C VAL A 80 9.08 -5.42 -8.37
N TYR A 81 9.42 -5.39 -7.09
CA TYR A 81 8.57 -4.91 -6.01
C TYR A 81 8.99 -3.49 -5.63
N PRO A 82 8.14 -2.47 -5.84
CA PRO A 82 8.44 -1.12 -5.41
C PRO A 82 8.24 -0.98 -3.90
N VAL A 83 9.28 -0.50 -3.20
CA VAL A 83 9.21 -0.09 -1.79
C VAL A 83 9.30 1.42 -1.72
N ILE A 84 8.23 2.06 -1.25
CA ILE A 84 8.12 3.52 -1.21
C ILE A 84 8.45 4.00 0.19
N TYR A 85 9.57 4.71 0.31
CA TYR A 85 10.00 5.38 1.54
C TYR A 85 9.52 6.82 1.55
N ILE A 86 8.89 7.23 2.64
CA ILE A 86 8.40 8.59 2.85
C ILE A 86 8.94 9.17 4.16
N ALA A 87 9.31 10.46 4.11
CA ALA A 87 9.58 11.26 5.28
C ALA A 87 8.32 11.98 5.77
N ALA A 88 8.39 12.56 6.97
CA ALA A 88 7.35 13.45 7.47
C ALA A 88 7.11 14.60 6.49
N ASP A 89 5.85 15.03 6.38
CA ASP A 89 5.42 16.20 5.59
C ASP A 89 5.74 16.13 4.07
N CYS A 90 6.02 14.94 3.52
CA CYS A 90 6.34 14.79 2.09
C CYS A 90 5.11 14.95 1.17
N ALA A 91 3.92 14.62 1.68
CA ALA A 91 2.68 14.61 0.93
C ALA A 91 1.53 15.14 1.80
N ALA A 92 0.56 15.77 1.15
CA ALA A 92 -0.64 16.26 1.80
C ALA A 92 -1.88 15.72 1.10
N VAL A 93 -2.91 15.52 1.91
CA VAL A 93 -4.26 15.18 1.46
C VAL A 93 -5.22 16.26 1.94
N THR A 94 -6.08 16.74 1.06
CA THR A 94 -7.15 17.69 1.40
C THR A 94 -8.48 17.01 1.14
N PRO A 95 -9.06 16.33 2.16
CA PRO A 95 -10.42 15.84 2.05
C PRO A 95 -11.40 17.01 2.17
N LEU A 96 -12.45 17.03 1.34
CA LEU A 96 -13.60 17.88 1.64
C LEU A 96 -14.24 17.33 2.93
N LYS A 97 -14.37 18.16 3.97
CA LYS A 97 -14.99 17.78 5.25
C LYS A 97 -16.15 18.73 5.55
N GLY A 98 -17.27 18.19 6.01
CA GLY A 98 -18.47 18.95 6.35
C GLY A 98 -19.75 18.18 6.01
N ALA A 99 -20.90 18.64 6.51
CA ALA A 99 -22.20 18.00 6.26
C ALA A 99 -22.59 17.91 4.77
N THR A 100 -21.94 18.71 3.90
CA THR A 100 -22.12 18.71 2.45
C THR A 100 -20.99 17.99 1.68
N ALA A 101 -19.99 17.43 2.37
CA ALA A 101 -18.84 16.80 1.73
C ALA A 101 -19.16 15.44 1.09
N LEU A 102 -20.20 14.78 1.60
CA LEU A 102 -20.70 13.51 1.12
C LEU A 102 -22.23 13.59 1.11
N THR A 103 -22.84 13.58 -0.08
CA THR A 103 -24.28 13.39 -0.21
C THR A 103 -24.54 11.93 -0.60
N PRO A 104 -25.03 11.09 0.32
CA PRO A 104 -25.47 9.74 -0.03
C PRO A 104 -26.76 9.83 -0.87
N PHE A 105 -26.79 9.09 -1.97
CA PHE A 105 -27.96 8.89 -2.81
C PHE A 105 -28.52 7.51 -2.50
N VAL A 106 -29.75 7.46 -2.00
CA VAL A 106 -30.45 6.22 -1.70
C VAL A 106 -31.64 6.10 -2.64
N LYS A 107 -31.65 5.03 -3.44
CA LYS A 107 -32.82 4.60 -4.20
C LYS A 107 -33.34 3.32 -3.56
N ASN A 108 -34.48 3.45 -2.88
CA ASN A 108 -35.13 2.33 -2.25
C ASN A 108 -35.77 1.40 -3.30
N PRO A 109 -35.80 0.08 -3.04
CA PRO A 109 -36.59 -0.86 -3.83
C PRO A 109 -38.09 -0.52 -3.75
N GLY A 110 -38.85 -0.93 -4.76
CA GLY A 110 -40.28 -0.63 -4.93
C GLY A 110 -40.57 0.59 -5.81
N ILE A 111 -39.55 1.35 -6.20
CA ILE A 111 -39.69 2.52 -7.07
C ILE A 111 -39.36 2.12 -8.52
N VAL A 112 -40.40 2.05 -9.36
CA VAL A 112 -40.26 1.75 -10.80
C VAL A 112 -39.48 2.86 -11.50
N SER A 113 -38.55 2.47 -12.36
CA SER A 113 -37.78 3.39 -13.19
C SER A 113 -37.49 2.75 -14.55
N ASP A 114 -37.06 3.54 -15.54
CA ASP A 114 -36.80 3.01 -16.88
C ASP A 114 -35.76 1.87 -16.88
N SER A 115 -34.74 1.98 -16.01
CA SER A 115 -33.69 0.97 -15.84
C SER A 115 -34.09 -0.21 -14.92
N ASP A 116 -35.16 -0.07 -14.14
CA ASP A 116 -35.68 -1.10 -13.24
C ASP A 116 -37.20 -1.05 -13.24
N LYS A 117 -37.79 -1.68 -14.26
CA LYS A 117 -39.22 -1.60 -14.58
C LYS A 117 -40.12 -2.32 -13.57
N LEU A 118 -39.55 -3.17 -12.73
CA LEU A 118 -40.27 -3.90 -11.67
C LEU A 118 -39.95 -3.34 -10.28
N GLY A 119 -39.08 -2.34 -10.16
CA GLY A 119 -38.67 -1.76 -8.89
C GLY A 119 -38.02 -2.78 -7.95
N GLN A 120 -37.36 -3.81 -8.49
CA GLN A 120 -36.81 -4.90 -7.67
C GLN A 120 -35.45 -4.58 -7.04
N ARG A 121 -34.76 -3.53 -7.51
CA ARG A 121 -33.37 -3.22 -7.14
C ARG A 121 -33.29 -1.94 -6.32
N GLY A 122 -32.64 -2.04 -5.16
CA GLY A 122 -32.19 -0.90 -4.36
C GLY A 122 -30.76 -0.53 -4.70
N HIS A 123 -30.45 0.76 -4.71
CA HIS A 123 -29.10 1.27 -4.93
C HIS A 123 -28.75 2.31 -3.88
N ILE A 124 -27.54 2.20 -3.32
CA ILE A 124 -26.94 3.23 -2.49
C ILE A 124 -25.66 3.65 -3.18
N GLY A 125 -25.47 4.95 -3.36
CA GLY A 125 -24.27 5.51 -3.94
C GLY A 125 -23.90 6.80 -3.24
N TRP A 126 -22.66 7.24 -3.43
CA TRP A 126 -22.21 8.54 -2.95
C TRP A 126 -21.16 9.07 -3.90
N LYS A 127 -20.90 10.37 -3.81
CA LYS A 127 -19.79 11.03 -4.49
C LYS A 127 -18.93 11.72 -3.44
N THR A 128 -17.63 11.55 -3.56
CA THR A 128 -16.63 12.22 -2.72
C THR A 128 -15.64 12.92 -3.63
N TYR A 129 -15.06 14.01 -3.11
CA TYR A 129 -13.94 14.70 -3.72
C TYR A 129 -12.77 14.66 -2.76
N PHE A 130 -11.60 14.31 -3.26
CA PHE A 130 -10.34 14.43 -2.53
C PHE A 130 -9.26 14.91 -3.50
N ALA A 131 -8.30 15.66 -2.96
CA ALA A 131 -7.05 15.96 -3.65
C ALA A 131 -5.90 15.43 -2.81
N ALA A 132 -4.92 14.81 -3.45
CA ALA A 132 -3.67 14.37 -2.83
C ALA A 132 -2.50 14.83 -3.71
N LEU A 133 -1.46 15.38 -3.09
CA LEU A 133 -0.28 15.86 -3.80
C LEU A 133 0.99 15.57 -2.99
N ILE A 134 2.05 15.17 -3.68
CA ILE A 134 3.40 15.13 -3.13
C ILE A 134 3.92 16.57 -3.13
N LEU A 135 4.12 17.12 -1.94
CA LEU A 135 4.56 18.51 -1.74
C LEU A 135 6.08 18.64 -1.95
N ASN A 136 6.83 17.60 -1.64
CA ASN A 136 8.28 17.58 -1.79
C ASN A 136 8.74 16.21 -2.30
N GLN A 137 9.10 16.13 -3.58
CA GLN A 137 9.58 14.88 -4.18
C GLN A 137 10.91 14.39 -3.59
N LEU A 138 11.75 15.29 -3.05
CA LEU A 138 13.04 14.91 -2.46
C LEU A 138 12.88 14.09 -1.17
N TRP A 139 11.69 14.14 -0.56
CA TRP A 139 11.37 13.45 0.69
C TRP A 139 10.62 12.13 0.47
N VAL A 140 10.59 11.69 -0.79
CA VAL A 140 10.04 10.41 -1.22
C VAL A 140 11.11 9.69 -2.03
N ALA A 141 11.34 8.41 -1.74
CA ALA A 141 12.24 7.57 -2.51
C ALA A 141 11.56 6.22 -2.78
N THR A 142 11.80 5.66 -3.96
CA THR A 142 11.35 4.31 -4.30
C THR A 142 12.57 3.42 -4.48
N ALA A 143 12.61 2.30 -3.76
CA ALA A 143 13.56 1.23 -4.02
C ALA A 143 12.86 0.14 -4.82
N GLU A 144 13.50 -0.28 -5.89
CA GLU A 144 13.03 -1.35 -6.77
C GLU A 144 13.81 -2.61 -6.41
N VAL A 145 13.11 -3.59 -5.83
CA VAL A 145 13.75 -4.81 -5.31
C VAL A 145 13.14 -6.06 -5.89
N ALA A 146 13.94 -7.11 -6.03
CA ALA A 146 13.48 -8.46 -6.34
C ALA A 146 13.42 -9.28 -5.05
N ILE A 147 12.51 -10.27 -5.01
CA ILE A 147 12.28 -11.13 -3.84
C ILE A 147 12.74 -12.55 -4.19
N PRO A 148 13.51 -13.23 -3.33
CA PRO A 148 13.86 -14.64 -3.52
C PRO A 148 12.62 -15.53 -3.44
N GLU A 149 12.60 -16.62 -4.19
CA GLU A 149 11.62 -17.69 -4.00
C GLU A 149 11.86 -18.37 -2.64
N LEU A 150 10.76 -18.83 -2.02
CA LEU A 150 10.77 -19.53 -0.73
C LEU A 150 11.40 -20.93 -0.82
#